data_AF-A0A9Q1CV57-F1
#
_entry.id   AF-A0A9Q1CV57-F1
#
_cell.length_a   1.000
_cell.length_b   1.000
_cell.length_c   1.000
_cell.angle_alpha   90.00
_cell.angle_beta   90.00
_cell.angle_gamma   90.00
#
_symmetry.space_group_name_H-M   'P 1'
#
loop_
_entity.id
_entity.type
_entity.pdbx_description
1 polymer ?
#
loop_
_entity_poly.entity_id
_entity_poly.type
_entity_poly.pdbx_seq_one_letter_code
_entity_poly.pdbx_strand_id
1 'polypeptide(L)'
;MLPGAGNMSLKAEDDDFEWEPPSEAEMKVIQARRERQDKISKLMGDYLLKGYKMLGECCDQCGTILLQDKQKKNYCVACQELDSDVDKDNPALNAQAALSQVREETVGGQPPRS
;
A
#
# COMPACT_ATOMS: atom_id res chain seq x y z
N MET A 1 -26.69 -44.45 -24.89
CA MET A 1 -27.22 -43.36 -24.05
C MET A 1 -26.07 -42.41 -23.72
N LEU A 2 -26.06 -41.19 -24.26
CA LEU A 2 -25.31 -40.04 -23.72
C LEU A 2 -26.30 -39.22 -22.84
N PRO A 3 -25.94 -38.19 -22.02
CA PRO A 3 -24.68 -37.44 -21.94
C PRO A 3 -24.27 -36.98 -20.50
N GLY A 4 -23.22 -36.14 -20.39
CA GLY A 4 -22.95 -35.27 -19.25
C GLY A 4 -21.45 -34.97 -19.07
N ALA A 5 -20.74 -34.35 -20.01
CA ALA A 5 -20.69 -32.90 -20.17
C ALA A 5 -20.43 -32.13 -18.85
N GLY A 6 -19.22 -32.25 -18.31
CA GLY A 6 -18.60 -31.27 -17.42
C GLY A 6 -17.46 -30.59 -18.15
N ASN A 7 -17.79 -29.55 -18.90
CA ASN A 7 -16.91 -28.69 -19.68
C ASN A 7 -16.04 -27.80 -18.78
N MET A 8 -14.94 -28.29 -18.20
CA MET A 8 -13.81 -27.39 -17.96
C MET A 8 -13.09 -27.23 -19.28
N SER A 9 -13.59 -26.28 -20.08
CA SER A 9 -12.91 -25.77 -21.25
C SER A 9 -11.57 -25.22 -20.80
N LEU A 10 -10.52 -26.04 -20.86
CA LEU A 10 -9.14 -25.59 -20.81
C LEU A 10 -8.90 -24.80 -22.09
N LYS A 11 -9.26 -23.51 -22.06
CA LYS A 11 -8.60 -22.54 -22.91
C LYS A 11 -7.25 -22.27 -22.26
N ALA A 12 -6.30 -23.15 -22.57
CA ALA A 12 -4.88 -22.80 -22.50
C ALA A 12 -4.64 -21.80 -23.63
N GLU A 13 -4.98 -20.54 -23.34
CA GLU A 13 -4.44 -19.41 -24.08
C GLU A 13 -3.17 -19.11 -23.28
N ASP A 14 -2.04 -19.62 -23.78
CA ASP A 14 -0.71 -19.10 -23.48
C ASP A 14 -0.69 -17.63 -23.93
N ASP A 15 -1.37 -16.78 -23.16
CA ASP A 15 -1.09 -15.35 -23.14
C ASP A 15 0.25 -15.26 -22.42
N ASP A 16 1.32 -15.12 -23.20
CA ASP A 16 2.66 -14.75 -22.76
C ASP A 16 2.50 -13.47 -21.93
N PHE A 17 2.21 -13.63 -20.63
CA PHE A 17 2.10 -12.54 -19.68
C PHE A 17 3.53 -12.02 -19.48
N GLU A 18 3.97 -11.22 -20.44
CA GLU A 18 5.29 -10.62 -20.47
C GLU A 18 5.37 -9.70 -19.25
N TRP A 19 6.05 -10.17 -18.21
CA TRP A 19 6.22 -9.41 -17.00
C TRP A 19 6.99 -8.14 -17.33
N GLU A 20 6.32 -7.00 -17.26
CA GLU A 20 6.96 -5.71 -17.42
C GLU A 20 7.42 -5.17 -16.05
N PRO A 21 8.66 -4.68 -15.94
CA PRO A 21 9.13 -4.06 -14.72
C PRO A 21 8.35 -2.75 -14.46
N PRO A 22 8.11 -2.39 -13.19
CA PRO A 22 7.45 -1.14 -12.84
C PRO A 22 8.20 0.08 -13.40
N SER A 23 7.46 1.13 -13.73
CA SER A 23 8.02 2.41 -14.15
C SER A 23 8.91 3.04 -13.05
N GLU A 24 9.77 3.98 -13.43
CA GLU A 24 10.62 4.70 -12.47
C GLU A 24 9.82 5.38 -11.36
N ALA A 25 8.65 5.95 -11.70
CA ALA A 25 7.76 6.58 -10.74
C ALA A 25 7.18 5.57 -9.74
N GLU A 26 6.71 4.41 -10.22
CA GLU A 26 6.20 3.34 -9.36
C GLU A 26 7.31 2.77 -8.46
N MET A 27 8.52 2.63 -9.00
CA MET A 27 9.67 2.14 -8.24
C MET A 27 10.02 3.06 -7.08
N LYS A 28 9.95 4.39 -7.28
CA LYS A 28 10.14 5.38 -6.20
C LYS A 28 9.08 5.23 -5.11
N VAL A 29 7.82 5.02 -5.47
CA VAL A 29 6.71 4.82 -4.51
C VAL A 29 6.91 3.51 -3.72
N ILE A 30 7.27 2.43 -4.40
CA ILE A 30 7.55 1.13 -3.77
C ILE A 30 8.72 1.27 -2.78
N GLN A 31 9.79 1.95 -3.17
CA GLN A 31 10.96 2.17 -2.33
C GLN A 31 10.59 2.98 -1.07
N ALA A 32 9.86 4.10 -1.22
CA ALA A 32 9.42 4.90 -0.09
C ALA A 32 8.53 4.10 0.87
N ARG A 33 7.63 3.26 0.33
CA ARG A 33 6.80 2.35 1.15
C ARG A 33 7.65 1.33 1.90
N ARG A 34 8.65 0.75 1.24
CA ARG A 34 9.57 -0.23 1.84
C ARG A 34 10.36 0.38 2.98
N GLU A 35 10.96 1.55 2.78
CA GLU A 35 11.72 2.26 3.81
C GLU A 35 10.84 2.60 5.02
N ARG A 36 9.59 2.99 4.80
CA ARG A 36 8.63 3.18 5.90
C ARG A 36 8.37 1.87 6.65
N GLN A 37 8.14 0.76 5.94
CA GLN A 37 7.92 -0.53 6.59
C GLN A 37 9.15 -1.04 7.36
N ASP A 38 10.35 -0.79 6.87
CA ASP A 38 11.59 -1.17 7.55
C ASP A 38 11.72 -0.43 8.89
N LYS A 39 11.42 0.88 8.91
CA LYS A 39 11.38 1.68 10.15
C LYS A 39 10.35 1.15 11.14
N ILE A 40 9.14 0.83 10.66
CA ILE A 40 8.08 0.25 11.49
C ILE A 40 8.54 -1.09 12.07
N SER A 41 9.13 -1.96 11.25
CA SER A 41 9.59 -3.29 11.67
C SER A 41 10.68 -3.20 12.75
N LYS A 42 11.61 -2.25 12.60
CA LYS A 42 12.63 -1.98 13.61
C LYS A 42 12.02 -1.54 14.94
N LEU A 43 11.11 -0.56 14.91
CA LEU A 43 10.43 -0.07 16.11
C LEU A 43 9.59 -1.17 16.79
N MET A 44 8.86 -1.97 16.01
CA MET A 44 8.12 -3.12 16.54
C MET A 44 9.05 -4.05 17.31
N GLY A 45 10.22 -4.39 16.74
CA GLY A 45 11.23 -5.19 17.41
C GLY A 45 11.67 -4.60 18.74
N ASP A 46 11.99 -3.30 18.77
CA ASP A 46 12.40 -2.61 19.99
C ASP A 46 11.32 -2.64 21.09
N TYR A 47 10.05 -2.46 20.72
CA TYR A 47 8.94 -2.51 21.66
C TYR A 47 8.65 -3.93 22.18
N LEU A 48 8.80 -4.96 21.35
CA LEU A 48 8.70 -6.35 21.80
C LEU A 48 9.79 -6.68 22.83
N LEU A 49 11.02 -6.22 22.61
CA LEU A 49 12.12 -6.40 23.57
C LEU A 49 11.89 -5.65 24.89
N LYS A 50 11.15 -4.52 24.87
CA LYS A 50 10.68 -3.82 26.08
C LYS A 50 9.57 -4.57 26.84
N GLY A 51 9.05 -5.66 26.27
CA GLY A 51 8.03 -6.52 26.86
C GLY A 51 6.60 -6.16 26.44
N TYR A 52 6.42 -5.51 25.30
CA TYR A 52 5.10 -5.33 24.69
C TYR A 52 4.67 -6.64 24.02
N LYS A 53 3.36 -6.83 23.88
CA LYS A 53 2.76 -8.02 23.26
C LYS A 53 2.18 -7.66 21.89
N MET A 54 2.54 -8.41 20.85
CA MET A 54 1.90 -8.28 19.54
C MET A 54 0.46 -8.82 19.58
N LEU A 55 -0.49 -8.09 19.00
CA LEU A 55 -1.89 -8.50 18.87
C LEU A 55 -2.17 -9.04 17.46
N GLY A 56 -3.27 -9.80 17.31
CA GLY A 56 -3.80 -10.20 16.00
C GLY A 56 -4.72 -9.14 15.39
N GLU A 57 -4.62 -7.90 15.84
CA GLU A 57 -5.44 -6.76 15.44
C GLU A 57 -4.54 -5.72 14.75
N CYS A 58 -5.10 -5.03 13.75
CA CYS A 58 -4.41 -3.97 13.02
C CYS A 58 -4.99 -2.61 13.40
N CYS A 59 -4.18 -1.56 13.28
CA CYS A 59 -4.63 -0.19 13.46
C CYS A 59 -5.56 0.22 12.30
N ASP A 60 -6.75 0.74 12.62
CA ASP A 60 -7.73 1.18 11.62
C ASP A 60 -7.25 2.34 10.74
N GLN A 61 -6.23 3.09 11.16
CA GLN A 61 -5.72 4.25 10.42
C GLN A 61 -4.67 3.87 9.38
N CYS A 62 -3.70 3.02 9.74
CA CYS A 62 -2.54 2.73 8.89
C CYS A 62 -2.35 1.24 8.57
N GLY A 63 -3.19 0.35 9.11
CA GLY A 63 -3.12 -1.09 8.90
C GLY A 63 -1.94 -1.79 9.59
N THR A 64 -1.13 -1.08 10.39
CA THR A 64 0.00 -1.70 11.12
C THR A 64 -0.52 -2.48 12.32
N ILE A 65 0.09 -3.65 12.60
CA ILE A 65 -0.27 -4.50 13.75
C ILE A 65 -0.18 -3.71 15.06
N LEU A 66 -1.18 -3.87 15.92
CA LEU A 66 -1.21 -3.25 17.25
C LEU A 66 -0.32 -4.03 18.23
N LEU A 67 0.37 -3.28 19.08
CA LEU A 67 1.07 -3.81 20.24
C LEU A 67 0.28 -3.47 21.51
N GLN A 68 0.42 -4.28 22.55
CA GLN A 68 -0.16 -4.04 23.86
C GLN A 68 0.93 -3.87 24.89
N ASP A 69 0.86 -2.79 25.67
CA ASP A 69 1.79 -2.54 26.76
C ASP A 69 1.49 -3.41 28.00
N LYS A 70 2.30 -3.24 29.05
CA LYS A 70 2.11 -3.96 30.33
C LYS A 70 0.84 -3.53 31.07
N GLN A 71 0.28 -2.37 30.75
CA GLN A 71 -0.96 -1.82 31.31
C GLN A 71 -2.21 -2.20 30.50
N LYS A 72 -2.08 -3.11 29.52
CA LYS A 72 -3.15 -3.55 28.62
C LYS A 72 -3.68 -2.47 27.68
N LYS A 73 -2.92 -1.40 27.45
CA LYS A 73 -3.24 -0.37 26.47
C LYS A 73 -2.75 -0.78 25.09
N ASN A 74 -3.62 -0.64 24.08
CA ASN A 74 -3.27 -0.87 22.68
C ASN A 74 -2.48 0.34 22.14
N TYR A 75 -1.44 0.05 21.36
CA TYR A 75 -0.44 0.99 20.89
C TYR A 75 -0.08 0.70 19.43
N CYS A 76 -0.13 1.73 18.58
CA CYS A 76 0.33 1.64 17.20
C CYS A 76 1.68 2.35 17.06
N VAL A 77 2.75 1.59 16.82
CA VAL A 77 4.10 2.17 16.70
C VAL A 77 4.26 3.06 15.46
N ALA A 78 3.52 2.80 14.38
CA ALA A 78 3.61 3.61 13.17
C ALA A 78 3.00 5.00 13.40
N CYS A 79 1.76 5.05 13.89
CA CYS A 79 1.07 6.33 14.10
C CYS A 79 1.71 7.18 15.20
N GLN A 80 2.26 6.54 16.23
CA GLN A 80 2.77 7.29 17.39
C GLN A 80 4.22 7.76 17.25
N GLU A 81 5.06 7.03 16.49
CA GLU A 81 6.51 7.31 16.40
C GLU A 81 6.95 7.83 15.03
N LEU A 82 6.17 7.59 13.96
CA LEU A 82 6.55 7.97 12.60
C LEU A 82 5.63 9.04 12.02
N ASP A 83 4.32 8.95 12.31
CA ASP A 83 3.33 9.88 11.74
C ASP A 83 3.07 11.11 12.65
N SER A 84 3.77 11.25 13.77
CA SER A 84 3.64 12.37 14.72
C SER A 84 4.21 13.70 14.21
N ASP A 85 5.07 13.66 13.18
CA ASP A 85 5.85 14.82 12.69
C ASP A 85 5.80 15.00 11.16
N VAL A 86 4.86 14.37 10.46
CA VAL A 86 4.71 14.52 9.00
C VAL A 86 3.46 15.32 8.68
N ASP A 87 3.71 16.59 8.34
CA ASP A 87 2.82 17.46 7.60
C ASP A 87 2.09 16.73 6.46
N LYS A 88 0.86 17.19 6.24
CA LYS A 88 -0.23 16.60 5.46
C LYS A 88 0.03 16.47 3.95
N ASP A 89 1.27 16.59 3.50
CA ASP A 89 1.68 16.68 2.10
C ASP A 89 2.67 15.57 1.70
N ASN A 90 2.37 14.32 2.07
CA ASN A 90 3.07 13.17 1.47
C ASN A 90 2.24 12.64 0.28
N PRO A 91 2.58 13.00 -0.98
CA PRO A 91 1.85 12.55 -2.16
C PRO A 91 1.91 11.02 -2.37
N ALA A 92 2.80 10.30 -1.69
CA ALA A 92 2.82 8.83 -1.72
C ALA A 92 1.71 8.18 -0.87
N LEU A 93 1.03 8.95 -0.01
CA LEU A 93 0.02 8.45 0.93
C LEU A 93 -1.40 8.91 0.60
N ASN A 94 -1.58 9.90 -0.28
CA ASN A 94 -2.91 10.37 -0.69
C ASN A 94 -3.23 9.92 -2.12
N ALA A 95 -3.90 8.76 -2.24
CA ALA A 95 -4.38 8.24 -3.53
C ALA A 95 -5.26 9.24 -4.32
N GLN A 96 -5.89 10.20 -3.63
CA GLN A 96 -6.71 11.23 -4.25
C GLN A 96 -5.86 12.38 -4.87
N ALA A 97 -4.64 12.62 -4.38
CA ALA A 97 -3.74 13.63 -4.96
C ALA A 97 -3.11 13.16 -6.27
N ALA A 98 -2.80 11.87 -6.39
CA ALA A 98 -2.30 11.26 -7.62
C ALA A 98 -3.33 11.34 -8.78
N LEU A 99 -4.63 11.28 -8.47
CA LEU A 99 -5.71 11.37 -9.46
C LEU A 99 -6.05 12.80 -9.91
N SER A 100 -5.65 13.83 -9.15
CA SER A 100 -5.89 15.22 -9.53
C SER A 100 -4.95 15.69 -10.64
N GLN A 101 -3.67 15.29 -10.58
CA GLN A 101 -2.64 15.75 -11.52
C GLN A 101 -2.89 15.22 -12.94
N VAL A 102 -3.45 14.01 -13.08
CA VAL A 102 -3.82 13.44 -14.40
C VAL A 102 -5.02 14.13 -15.06
N ARG A 103 -5.78 14.95 -14.31
CA ARG A 103 -6.97 15.63 -14.83
C ARG A 103 -6.67 17.00 -15.45
N GLU A 104 -5.54 17.60 -15.10
CA GLU A 104 -5.14 18.92 -15.61
C GLU A 104 -4.47 18.83 -16.99
N GLU A 105 -3.84 17.70 -17.34
CA GLU A 105 -3.15 17.52 -18.62
C GLU A 105 -4.08 17.34 -19.85
N THR A 106 -5.36 17.00 -19.65
CA THR A 106 -6.30 16.78 -20.77
C THR A 106 -7.13 18.01 -21.18
N VAL A 107 -7.00 19.13 -20.48
CA VAL A 107 -7.75 20.38 -20.76
C VAL A 107 -6.88 21.45 -21.45
N GLY A 108 -5.74 21.05 -22.05
CA GLY A 108 -4.88 21.96 -22.85
C GLY A 108 -5.07 21.87 -24.37
N GLY A 109 -5.84 20.90 -24.87
CA GLY A 109 -6.00 20.62 -26.29
C GLY A 109 -7.17 21.36 -26.94
N GLN A 110 -7.12 22.70 -27.01
CA GLN A 110 -8.04 23.45 -27.87
C GLN A 110 -7.37 23.65 -29.24
N PRO A 111 -7.88 23.08 -30.35
CA PRO A 111 -7.31 23.34 -31.67
C PRO A 111 -7.60 24.79 -32.09
N PRO A 112 -6.69 25.46 -32.80
CA PRO A 112 -6.90 26.84 -33.25
C PRO A 112 -8.12 26.91 -34.18
N ARG A 113 -9.07 27.77 -33.84
CA ARG A 113 -10.20 28.12 -34.71
C ARG A 113 -9.74 29.15 -35.75
N SER A 114 -9.84 28.74 -37.01
CA SER A 114 -10.02 29.50 -38.27
C SER A 114 -9.23 30.79 -38.46
#